data_AF-A0A151NWY9-F1
#
_entry.id   AF-A0A151NWY9-F1
#
_cell.length_a   1.000
_cell.length_b   1.000
_cell.length_c   1.000
_cell.angle_alpha   90.00
_cell.angle_beta   90.00
_cell.angle_gamma   90.00
#
_symmetry.space_group_name_H-M   'P 1'
#
loop_
_entity.id
_entity.type
_entity.pdbx_description
1 polymer ?
#
loop_
_entity_poly.entity_id
_entity_poly.type
_entity_poly.pdbx_seq_one_letter_code
_entity_poly.pdbx_strand_id
1 'polypeptide(L)'
;MMVGRELQAGKCACTHPGSCRQQLLTAPPHTSPWYLPQFPAPAFPPRSLARAAATMAPAKKGGEKKKGRSAINEVVTREYTINVHKRIHGIGFKKRAPRALKEIRKFAMKEMGTPDVRIDTRLNKAVWAKGIRNVPYRIRVRLSRKRNEDEDSPNKLYTLVTYVPVTTFKGLQTVNVDEN
;
A
#
# COMPACT_ATOMS: atom_id res chain seq x y z
N MET A 1 10.45 -65.88 11.27
CA MET A 1 9.90 -65.88 9.89
C MET A 1 8.85 -64.78 9.84
N MET A 2 9.14 -63.62 9.25
CA MET A 2 8.92 -63.30 7.81
C MET A 2 7.40 -63.29 7.52
N VAL A 3 6.73 -62.24 7.03
CA VAL A 3 7.10 -61.14 6.12
C VAL A 3 6.07 -60.01 6.27
N GLY A 4 6.49 -58.75 6.24
CA GLY A 4 5.62 -57.63 5.91
C GLY A 4 5.48 -57.46 4.39
N ARG A 5 4.31 -57.07 3.88
CA ARG A 5 4.12 -56.54 2.52
C ARG A 5 2.94 -55.56 2.57
N GLU A 6 3.09 -54.27 2.27
CA GLU A 6 3.47 -53.59 1.02
C GLU A 6 2.23 -53.10 0.24
N LEU A 7 2.33 -51.82 -0.15
CA LEU A 7 1.36 -50.99 -0.86
C LEU A 7 0.86 -51.60 -2.17
N GLN A 8 -0.37 -51.25 -2.58
CA GLN A 8 -0.58 -50.85 -3.98
C GLN A 8 -1.80 -49.96 -4.21
N ALA A 9 -1.53 -48.93 -5.02
CA ALA A 9 -2.47 -47.98 -5.55
C ALA A 9 -3.25 -48.53 -6.76
N GLY A 10 -4.39 -47.91 -7.03
CA GLY A 10 -4.95 -47.79 -8.38
C GLY A 10 -6.27 -48.52 -8.61
N LYS A 11 -7.32 -47.76 -8.94
CA LYS A 11 -7.65 -47.44 -10.34
C LYS A 11 -9.03 -46.75 -10.42
N CYS A 12 -9.09 -45.77 -11.32
CA CYS A 12 -10.29 -45.12 -11.82
C CYS A 12 -11.23 -46.12 -12.52
N ALA A 13 -12.54 -45.85 -12.47
CA ALA A 13 -13.49 -46.33 -13.46
C ALA A 13 -14.70 -45.39 -13.54
N CYS A 14 -14.62 -44.38 -14.42
CA CYS A 14 -15.80 -43.71 -14.96
C CYS A 14 -16.37 -44.62 -16.06
N THR A 15 -17.55 -45.16 -15.80
CA THR A 15 -18.42 -45.88 -16.75
C THR A 15 -19.07 -44.86 -17.70
N HIS A 16 -18.69 -44.78 -18.99
CA HIS A 16 -19.20 -45.56 -20.15
C HIS A 16 -20.05 -44.66 -21.10
N PRO A 17 -20.37 -45.06 -22.35
CA PRO A 17 -19.65 -44.62 -23.56
C PRO A 17 -20.55 -44.17 -24.75
N GLY A 18 -19.94 -43.79 -25.88
CA GLY A 18 -20.57 -43.78 -27.22
C GLY A 18 -20.52 -42.41 -27.92
N SER A 19 -19.45 -42.05 -28.66
CA SER A 19 -19.09 -42.43 -30.05
C SER A 19 -20.07 -41.95 -31.14
N CYS A 20 -19.75 -40.85 -31.81
CA CYS A 20 -20.00 -40.63 -33.24
C CYS A 20 -19.17 -39.40 -33.71
N ARG A 21 -17.97 -39.60 -34.26
CA ARG A 21 -17.64 -39.70 -35.70
C ARG A 21 -17.63 -38.35 -36.42
N GLN A 22 -16.41 -37.94 -36.78
CA GLN A 22 -15.98 -37.16 -37.95
C GLN A 22 -17.05 -36.34 -38.72
N GLN A 23 -16.81 -35.03 -38.87
CA GLN A 23 -16.36 -34.46 -40.15
C GLN A 23 -16.04 -32.97 -40.08
N LEU A 24 -15.15 -32.59 -40.98
CA LEU A 24 -14.50 -31.31 -41.21
C LEU A 24 -15.43 -30.23 -41.81
N LEU A 25 -14.98 -28.99 -41.62
CA LEU A 25 -15.10 -27.81 -42.52
C LEU A 25 -16.51 -27.29 -42.82
N THR A 26 -16.78 -26.06 -42.39
CA THR A 26 -17.07 -24.91 -43.30
C THR A 26 -16.99 -23.61 -42.50
N ALA A 27 -16.13 -22.70 -42.95
CA ALA A 27 -16.06 -21.33 -42.45
C ALA A 27 -17.13 -20.47 -43.15
N PRO A 28 -17.83 -19.56 -42.46
CA PRO A 28 -18.68 -18.57 -43.11
C PRO A 28 -17.87 -17.33 -43.56
N PRO A 29 -17.99 -16.89 -44.83
CA PRO A 29 -17.50 -15.59 -45.28
C PRO A 29 -18.59 -14.50 -45.23
N HIS A 30 -18.13 -13.26 -45.42
CA HIS A 30 -18.87 -12.01 -45.66
C HIS A 30 -19.23 -11.19 -44.39
N THR A 31 -18.41 -10.20 -44.03
CA THR A 31 -18.47 -8.77 -44.43
C THR A 31 -19.44 -7.95 -43.59
N SER A 32 -18.91 -7.02 -42.77
CA SER A 32 -19.20 -5.61 -42.97
C SER A 32 -18.32 -4.68 -42.12
N PRO A 33 -18.12 -3.43 -42.58
CA PRO A 33 -16.93 -2.64 -42.35
C PRO A 33 -17.23 -1.45 -41.43
N TRP A 34 -16.45 -1.27 -40.38
CA TRP A 34 -16.36 0.04 -39.71
C TRP A 34 -14.90 0.37 -39.50
N TYR A 35 -14.36 0.89 -40.60
CA TYR A 35 -13.15 1.68 -40.70
C TYR A 35 -13.21 2.80 -39.65
N LEU A 36 -12.30 2.80 -38.66
CA LEU A 36 -12.01 4.02 -37.91
C LEU A 36 -11.08 4.88 -38.78
N PRO A 37 -11.37 6.18 -38.97
CA PRO A 37 -10.48 7.06 -39.70
C PRO A 37 -9.20 7.32 -38.90
N GLN A 38 -8.08 6.87 -39.47
CA GLN A 38 -6.72 7.21 -39.08
C GLN A 38 -6.49 8.69 -39.37
N PHE A 39 -6.44 9.54 -38.35
CA PHE A 39 -5.96 10.92 -38.50
C PHE A 39 -4.47 10.91 -38.90
N PRO A 40 -4.06 11.57 -40.00
CA PRO A 40 -2.65 11.73 -40.33
C PRO A 40 -1.99 12.75 -39.39
N ALA A 41 -0.86 12.34 -38.81
CA ALA A 41 -0.01 13.17 -37.95
C ALA A 41 0.64 14.32 -38.75
N PRO A 42 0.84 15.51 -38.16
CA PRO A 42 1.56 16.59 -38.82
C PRO A 42 3.06 16.29 -38.91
N ALA A 43 3.59 16.36 -40.13
CA ALA A 43 5.00 16.22 -40.46
C ALA A 43 5.79 17.44 -39.99
N PHE A 44 6.69 17.25 -39.01
CA PHE A 44 7.73 18.22 -38.69
C PHE A 44 9.02 17.88 -39.46
N PRO A 45 9.67 18.84 -40.13
CA PRO A 45 10.87 18.59 -40.91
C PRO A 45 12.11 18.33 -40.02
N PRO A 46 13.00 17.40 -40.38
CA PRO A 46 14.30 17.26 -39.74
C PRO A 46 15.27 18.28 -40.34
N ARG A 47 15.88 19.13 -39.50
CA ARG A 47 17.00 19.97 -39.95
C ARG A 47 18.19 19.92 -38.99
N SER A 48 19.23 19.30 -39.54
CA SER A 48 20.66 19.58 -39.41
C SER A 48 21.32 19.43 -38.04
N LEU A 49 22.14 18.37 -38.00
CA LEU A 49 23.46 18.30 -37.37
C LEU A 49 24.09 19.67 -37.08
N ALA A 50 24.23 20.01 -35.79
CA ALA A 50 25.47 20.54 -35.25
C ALA A 50 25.40 20.61 -33.72
N ARG A 51 26.43 20.00 -33.10
CA ARG A 51 27.23 20.49 -31.97
C ARG A 51 27.20 19.61 -30.72
N ALA A 52 28.31 18.88 -30.59
CA ALA A 52 28.83 18.33 -29.35
C ALA A 52 28.97 19.42 -28.28
N ALA A 53 28.56 19.12 -27.04
CA ALA A 53 29.18 19.61 -25.81
C ALA A 53 28.61 18.91 -24.58
N ALA A 54 29.51 18.35 -23.78
CA ALA A 54 29.42 18.12 -22.33
C ALA A 54 28.40 17.10 -21.79
N THR A 55 28.86 15.86 -21.68
CA THR A 55 28.53 14.98 -20.56
C THR A 55 28.78 15.68 -19.22
N MET A 56 27.73 16.14 -18.55
CA MET A 56 27.77 16.55 -17.14
C MET A 56 27.08 15.47 -16.31
N ALA A 57 27.90 14.56 -15.76
CA ALA A 57 27.48 13.69 -14.68
C ALA A 57 27.17 14.54 -13.43
N PRO A 58 26.05 14.34 -12.71
CA PRO A 58 25.90 14.96 -11.41
C PRO A 58 26.92 14.32 -10.45
N ALA A 59 27.85 15.14 -9.98
CA ALA A 59 28.79 14.80 -8.94
C ALA A 59 28.06 14.17 -7.75
N LYS A 60 28.44 12.94 -7.39
CA LYS A 60 28.06 12.32 -6.12
C LYS A 60 28.64 13.17 -4.99
N LYS A 61 27.85 14.12 -4.49
CA LYS A 61 28.14 14.80 -3.23
C LYS A 61 28.04 13.73 -2.13
N GLY A 62 29.19 13.34 -1.60
CA GLY A 62 29.32 12.37 -0.53
C GLY A 62 28.40 12.78 0.62
N GLY A 63 27.34 11.98 0.81
CA GLY A 63 26.46 12.13 1.95
C GLY A 63 27.25 11.81 3.20
N GLU A 64 27.51 12.84 4.01
CA GLU A 64 27.88 12.72 5.41
C GLU A 64 27.13 11.53 6.03
N LYS A 65 27.88 10.50 6.46
CA LYS A 65 27.33 9.42 7.29
C LYS A 65 26.78 10.07 8.55
N LYS A 66 25.46 10.29 8.57
CA LYS A 66 24.76 10.71 9.78
C LYS A 66 25.11 9.73 10.89
N LYS A 67 25.70 10.28 11.95
CA LYS A 67 25.91 9.66 13.27
C LYS A 67 24.82 8.61 13.54
N GLY A 68 25.24 7.39 13.89
CA GLY A 68 24.34 6.28 14.19
C GLY A 68 23.20 6.74 15.09
N ARG A 69 21.96 6.51 14.64
CA ARG A 69 20.76 6.80 15.43
C ARG A 69 20.90 6.05 16.76
N SER A 70 21.03 6.78 17.86
CA SER A 70 21.18 6.20 19.20
C SER A 70 19.96 5.37 19.60
N ALA A 71 20.14 4.38 20.48
CA ALA A 71 19.07 3.50 20.97
C ALA A 71 17.87 4.25 21.59
N ILE A 72 18.08 5.43 22.17
CA ILE A 72 17.01 6.31 22.67
C ILE A 72 16.12 6.82 21.53
N ASN A 73 16.69 7.05 20.35
CA ASN A 73 15.87 7.40 19.20
C ASN A 73 15.02 6.23 18.73
N GLU A 74 15.28 4.97 19.13
CA GLU A 74 14.53 3.80 18.67
C GLU A 74 13.14 3.71 19.29
N VAL A 75 13.02 3.93 20.59
CA VAL A 75 11.72 3.96 21.29
C VAL A 75 11.29 5.40 21.45
N VAL A 76 10.22 5.78 20.75
CA VAL A 76 9.78 7.17 20.67
C VAL A 76 8.27 7.20 20.76
N THR A 77 7.74 8.06 21.62
CA THR A 77 6.31 8.37 21.60
C THR A 77 6.06 9.85 21.37
N ARG A 78 5.14 10.12 20.45
CA ARG A 78 4.83 11.49 20.00
C ARG A 78 3.35 11.62 19.74
N GLU A 79 2.83 12.78 20.07
CA GLU A 79 1.48 13.17 19.71
C GLU A 79 1.46 14.08 18.49
N TYR A 80 0.62 13.69 17.54
CA TYR A 80 0.43 14.40 16.29
C TYR A 80 -1.04 14.73 16.09
N THR A 81 -1.29 15.85 15.42
CA THR A 81 -2.62 16.17 14.88
C THR A 81 -2.63 15.86 13.39
N ILE A 82 -3.35 14.82 12.99
CA ILE A 82 -3.48 14.44 11.58
C ILE A 82 -4.62 15.23 10.96
N ASN A 83 -4.32 16.01 9.93
CA ASN A 83 -5.36 16.60 9.07
C ASN A 83 -5.84 15.54 8.07
N VAL A 84 -6.98 14.91 8.38
CA VAL A 84 -7.59 13.87 7.55
C VAL A 84 -8.33 14.50 6.37
N HIS A 85 -8.96 15.66 6.57
CA HIS A 85 -9.76 16.34 5.56
C HIS A 85 -8.99 16.60 4.27
N LYS A 86 -7.75 17.11 4.37
CA LYS A 86 -6.88 17.34 3.19
C LYS A 86 -6.52 16.05 2.45
N ARG A 87 -6.41 14.92 3.15
CA ARG A 87 -6.00 13.63 2.57
C ARG A 87 -7.16 12.89 1.91
N ILE A 88 -8.39 13.13 2.35
CA ILE A 88 -9.60 12.51 1.80
C ILE A 88 -10.37 13.41 0.82
N HIS A 89 -9.79 14.56 0.47
CA HIS A 89 -10.39 15.49 -0.49
C HIS A 89 -10.51 14.81 -1.87
N GLY A 90 -11.64 15.02 -2.55
CA GLY A 90 -11.92 14.44 -3.88
C GLY A 90 -12.21 12.91 -3.89
N ILE A 91 -12.25 12.24 -2.73
CA ILE A 91 -12.56 10.80 -2.67
C ILE A 91 -14.07 10.57 -2.58
N GLY A 92 -14.58 9.60 -3.35
CA GLY A 92 -15.98 9.17 -3.30
C GLY A 92 -16.44 8.74 -1.90
N PHE A 93 -17.68 9.05 -1.54
CA PHE A 93 -18.18 8.97 -0.16
C PHE A 93 -18.08 7.58 0.47
N LYS A 94 -18.34 6.50 -0.29
CA LYS A 94 -18.26 5.12 0.20
C LYS A 94 -16.82 4.67 0.54
N LYS A 95 -15.79 5.41 0.11
CA LYS A 95 -14.39 5.05 0.33
C LYS A 95 -13.68 5.97 1.34
N ARG A 96 -14.37 6.95 1.94
CA ARG A 96 -13.74 7.96 2.80
C ARG A 96 -13.14 7.39 4.08
N ALA A 97 -13.93 6.75 4.95
CA ALA A 97 -13.42 6.13 6.18
C ALA A 97 -12.30 5.07 5.94
N PRO A 98 -12.45 4.10 5.01
CA PRO A 98 -11.38 3.14 4.77
C PRO A 98 -10.13 3.79 4.17
N ARG A 99 -10.26 4.87 3.38
CA ARG A 99 -9.10 5.64 2.91
C ARG A 99 -8.45 6.42 4.05
N ALA A 100 -9.23 7.00 4.96
CA ALA A 100 -8.68 7.71 6.12
C ALA A 100 -7.78 6.80 6.97
N LEU A 101 -8.18 5.56 7.24
CA LEU A 101 -7.34 4.59 7.96
C LEU A 101 -6.04 4.26 7.20
N LYS A 102 -6.11 4.08 5.88
CA LYS A 102 -4.92 3.87 5.04
C LYS A 102 -3.99 5.07 5.08
N GLU A 103 -4.54 6.28 5.07
CA GLU A 103 -3.77 7.52 5.14
C GLU A 103 -3.15 7.77 6.52
N ILE A 104 -3.82 7.36 7.61
CA ILE A 104 -3.25 7.35 8.95
C ILE A 104 -2.09 6.36 9.04
N ARG A 105 -2.26 5.16 8.46
CA ARG A 105 -1.18 4.16 8.37
C ARG A 105 0.03 4.72 7.62
N LYS A 106 -0.18 5.33 6.46
CA LYS A 106 0.89 6.00 5.69
C LYS A 106 1.57 7.12 6.46
N PHE A 107 0.81 7.87 7.25
CA PHE A 107 1.38 8.91 8.10
C PHE A 107 2.32 8.33 9.16
N ALA A 108 1.88 7.29 9.87
CA ALA A 108 2.71 6.61 10.87
C ALA A 108 3.98 6.01 10.25
N MET A 109 3.87 5.35 9.09
CA MET A 109 5.02 4.83 8.35
C MET A 109 6.02 5.94 8.00
N LYS A 110 5.53 7.12 7.58
CA LYS A 110 6.39 8.24 7.19
C LYS A 110 7.12 8.88 8.38
N GLU A 111 6.41 9.15 9.48
CA GLU A 111 6.97 9.84 10.65
C GLU A 111 7.91 8.93 11.45
N MET A 112 7.55 7.66 11.63
CA MET A 112 8.28 6.73 12.49
C MET A 112 9.24 5.83 11.70
N GLY A 113 9.09 5.71 10.38
CA GLY A 113 9.96 4.92 9.51
C GLY A 113 9.83 3.40 9.68
N THR A 114 8.74 2.92 10.29
CA THR A 114 8.48 1.49 10.49
C THR A 114 7.46 0.97 9.48
N PRO A 115 7.70 -0.19 8.84
CA PRO A 115 6.72 -0.80 7.95
C PRO A 115 5.54 -1.44 8.70
N ASP A 116 5.76 -1.97 9.92
CA ASP A 116 4.67 -2.49 10.76
C ASP A 116 3.99 -1.36 11.55
N VAL A 117 2.69 -1.19 11.28
CA VAL A 117 1.83 -0.18 11.90
C VAL A 117 0.54 -0.83 12.35
N ARG A 118 0.31 -0.81 13.65
CA ARG A 118 -0.85 -1.36 14.33
C ARG A 118 -1.76 -0.22 14.76
N ILE A 119 -3.00 -0.24 14.28
CA ILE A 119 -4.01 0.78 14.58
C ILE A 119 -4.84 0.28 15.76
N ASP A 120 -4.92 1.05 16.84
CA ASP A 120 -5.75 0.70 17.97
C ASP A 120 -7.25 0.74 17.61
N THR A 121 -8.01 -0.12 18.28
CA THR A 121 -9.46 -0.23 18.10
C THR A 121 -10.19 1.06 18.49
N ARG A 122 -9.69 1.82 19.47
CA ARG A 122 -10.30 3.11 19.87
C ARG A 122 -10.17 4.15 18.77
N LEU A 123 -9.02 4.20 18.11
CA LEU A 123 -8.81 5.06 16.95
C LEU A 123 -9.70 4.64 15.78
N ASN A 124 -9.85 3.33 15.55
CA ASN A 124 -10.78 2.84 14.55
C ASN A 124 -12.22 3.31 14.84
N LYS A 125 -12.71 3.13 16.08
CA LYS A 125 -14.03 3.61 16.49
C LYS A 125 -14.19 5.12 16.29
N ALA A 126 -13.19 5.93 16.65
CA ALA A 126 -13.23 7.38 16.46
C ALA A 126 -13.31 7.82 14.99
N VAL A 127 -12.60 7.13 14.09
CA VAL A 127 -12.65 7.38 12.64
C VAL A 127 -14.02 7.03 12.07
N TRP A 128 -14.64 5.95 12.56
CA TRP A 128 -15.94 5.44 12.10
C TRP A 128 -17.15 5.98 12.87
N ALA A 129 -16.96 6.81 13.90
CA ALA A 129 -18.03 7.25 14.82
C ALA A 129 -19.21 7.94 14.12
N LYS A 130 -18.96 8.67 13.04
CA LYS A 130 -19.98 9.38 12.24
C LYS A 130 -20.37 8.63 10.96
N GLY A 131 -19.96 7.36 10.84
CA GLY A 131 -20.15 6.52 9.66
C GLY A 131 -19.15 6.77 8.53
N ILE A 132 -19.44 6.22 7.35
CA ILE A 132 -18.48 6.10 6.25
C ILE A 132 -18.18 7.43 5.53
N ARG A 133 -19.15 8.35 5.49
CA ARG A 133 -19.10 9.58 4.69
C ARG A 133 -18.48 10.76 5.44
N ASN A 134 -18.69 10.82 6.77
CA ASN A 134 -18.44 11.99 7.61
C ASN A 134 -17.25 11.77 8.57
N VAL A 135 -16.09 11.43 8.02
CA VAL A 135 -14.86 11.25 8.82
C VAL A 135 -14.48 12.56 9.53
N PRO A 136 -13.99 12.53 10.80
CA PRO A 136 -13.48 13.70 11.48
C PRO A 136 -12.41 14.44 10.66
N TYR A 137 -12.47 15.77 10.62
CA TYR A 137 -11.53 16.56 9.81
C TYR A 137 -10.10 16.50 10.33
N ARG A 138 -9.94 16.52 11.65
CA ARG A 138 -8.66 16.41 12.35
C ARG A 138 -8.79 15.38 13.46
N ILE A 139 -7.74 14.60 13.67
CA ILE A 139 -7.67 13.59 14.73
C ILE A 139 -6.35 13.77 15.46
N ARG A 140 -6.40 13.82 16.79
CA ARG A 140 -5.20 13.76 17.64
C ARG A 140 -4.86 12.30 17.89
N VAL A 141 -3.62 11.95 17.59
CA VAL A 141 -3.13 10.58 17.60
C VAL A 141 -1.81 10.55 18.34
N ARG A 142 -1.63 9.55 19.20
CA ARG A 142 -0.33 9.24 19.79
C ARG A 142 0.28 8.08 19.02
N LEU A 143 1.48 8.30 18.51
CA LEU A 143 2.31 7.31 17.83
C LEU A 143 3.37 6.85 18.82
N SER A 144 3.31 5.58 19.21
CA SER A 144 4.33 4.95 20.04
C SER A 144 5.08 3.92 19.21
N ARG A 145 6.37 4.12 19.00
CA ARG A 145 7.24 3.11 18.40
C ARG A 145 7.83 2.25 19.51
N LYS A 146 7.50 0.97 19.51
CA LYS A 146 7.90 -0.01 20.53
C LYS A 146 8.71 -1.14 19.89
N ARG A 147 9.54 -1.80 20.69
CA ARG A 147 10.23 -3.02 20.28
C ARG A 147 9.24 -4.18 20.28
N ASN A 148 9.33 -5.04 19.28
CA ASN A 148 8.53 -6.25 19.24
C ASN A 148 9.17 -7.31 20.15
N GLU A 149 8.34 -8.01 20.91
CA GLU A 149 8.78 -9.13 21.77
C GLU A 149 8.72 -10.46 21.02
N ASP A 150 7.91 -10.55 19.97
CA ASP A 150 7.76 -11.75 19.15
C ASP A 150 8.94 -11.94 18.20
N GLU A 151 9.69 -13.04 18.37
CA GLU A 151 10.86 -13.39 17.55
C GLU A 151 10.49 -13.77 16.09
N ASP A 152 9.24 -14.17 15.84
CA ASP A 152 8.75 -14.61 14.52
C ASP A 152 8.52 -13.48 13.51
N SER A 153 8.65 -12.21 13.94
CA SER A 153 8.39 -11.06 13.08
C SER A 153 9.66 -10.59 12.35
N PRO A 154 9.59 -10.26 11.04
CA PRO A 154 10.75 -9.74 10.31
C PRO A 154 11.19 -8.34 10.77
N ASN A 155 10.33 -7.64 11.53
CA ASN A 155 10.54 -6.26 11.93
C ASN A 155 10.71 -6.15 13.46
N LYS A 156 11.88 -5.71 13.91
CA LYS A 156 12.19 -5.52 15.35
C LYS A 156 11.36 -4.43 16.02
N LEU A 157 10.81 -3.49 15.25
CA LEU A 157 10.08 -2.32 15.74
C LEU A 157 8.70 -2.29 15.08
N TYR A 158 7.67 -2.02 15.89
CA TYR A 158 6.34 -1.72 15.41
C TYR A 158 5.89 -0.36 15.93
N THR A 159 4.90 0.21 15.26
CA THR A 159 4.24 1.43 15.74
C THR A 159 2.81 1.15 16.13
N LEU A 160 2.49 1.48 17.38
CA LEU A 160 1.13 1.50 17.86
C LEU A 160 0.56 2.91 17.73
N VAL A 161 -0.61 2.99 17.10
CA VAL A 161 -1.31 4.23 16.82
C VAL A 161 -2.55 4.30 17.71
N THR A 162 -2.53 5.15 18.73
CA THR A 162 -3.63 5.29 19.70
C THR A 162 -4.35 6.62 19.53
N TYR A 163 -5.63 6.65 19.89
CA TYR A 163 -6.46 7.86 19.85
C TYR A 163 -6.33 8.66 21.14
N VAL A 164 -6.09 9.96 21.01
CA VAL A 164 -6.10 10.90 22.14
C VAL A 164 -7.40 11.73 22.04
N PRO A 165 -8.33 11.59 23.00
CA PRO A 165 -9.51 12.44 23.03
C PRO A 165 -9.11 13.86 23.40
N VAL A 166 -9.56 14.83 22.60
CA VAL A 166 -9.24 16.24 22.77
C VAL A 166 -10.50 17.06 22.50
N THR A 167 -10.73 18.08 23.32
CA THR A 167 -11.85 19.03 23.18
C THR A 167 -11.59 20.06 22.08
N THR A 168 -10.38 20.64 22.02
CA THR A 168 -10.00 21.69 21.06
C THR A 168 -8.70 21.37 20.30
N PHE A 169 -8.68 21.60 18.99
CA PHE A 169 -7.50 21.39 18.14
C PHE A 169 -6.66 22.65 17.87
N LYS A 170 -6.94 23.76 18.55
CA LYS A 170 -6.21 25.03 18.40
C LYS A 170 -4.95 24.99 19.26
N GLY A 171 -3.83 25.53 18.77
CA GLY A 171 -2.56 25.61 19.52
C GLY A 171 -1.83 24.29 19.75
N LEU A 172 -2.42 23.15 19.37
CA LEU A 172 -1.80 21.84 19.57
C LEU A 172 -0.72 21.55 18.53
N GLN A 173 0.54 21.72 18.95
CA GLN A 173 1.71 21.32 18.19
C GLN A 173 2.02 19.84 18.37
N THR A 174 3.03 19.35 17.65
CA THR A 174 3.58 18.02 17.85
C THR A 174 4.36 17.98 19.15
N VAL A 175 4.02 17.07 20.05
CA VAL A 175 4.63 16.98 21.38
C VAL A 175 5.26 15.60 21.54
N ASN A 176 6.49 15.54 22.04
CA ASN A 176 7.10 14.28 22.47
C ASN A 176 6.49 13.92 23.83
N VAL A 177 5.99 12.69 23.95
CA VAL A 177 5.47 12.19 25.22
C VAL A 177 6.48 11.20 25.75
N ASP A 178 6.91 11.40 26.99
CA ASP A 178 7.77 10.45 27.67
C ASP A 178 6.90 9.40 28.36
N GLU A 179 7.15 8.12 28.07
CA GLU A 179 6.55 7.01 28.83
C GLU A 179 7.34 6.92 30.15
N ASN A 180 6.83 7.56 31.20
CA ASN A 180 7.34 7.45 32.57
C ASN A 180 6.65 6.30 33.31
#